data_AF-A0A9E3C1M8-F1
#
_entry.id   AF-A0A9E3C1M8-F1
#
_cell.length_a   1.000
_cell.length_b   1.000
_cell.length_c   1.000
_cell.angle_alpha   90.00
_cell.angle_beta   90.00
_cell.angle_gamma   90.00
#
_symmetry.space_group_name_H-M   'P 1'
#
loop_
_entity.id
_entity.type
_entity.pdbx_description
1 polymer ?
#
loop_
_entity_poly.entity_id
_entity_poly.type
_entity_poly.pdbx_seq_one_letter_code
_entity_poly.pdbx_strand_id
1 'polypeptide(L)'
;MSTTVDMESPLAQQIIDVIAREGMVDREKITATATLEDLGLQSIDMVMILNGIEEKFDIYVPMDESIQKIANVGDVIAVVSGLVEAGGPKPDAKPQGQTI
;
A
#
# COMPACT_ATOMS: atom_id res chain seq x y z
N MET A 1 -15.04 -16.53 0.40
CA MET A 1 -14.65 -15.83 1.64
C MET A 1 -14.53 -14.37 1.25
N SER A 2 -15.45 -13.51 1.70
CA SER A 2 -15.34 -12.07 1.45
C SER A 2 -14.27 -11.52 2.40
N THR A 3 -13.09 -11.18 1.88
CA THR A 3 -12.15 -10.34 2.61
C THR A 3 -12.72 -8.93 2.59
N THR A 4 -13.65 -8.64 3.50
CA THR A 4 -14.00 -7.27 3.84
C THR A 4 -12.77 -6.70 4.51
N VAL A 5 -12.13 -5.72 3.87
CA VAL A 5 -10.95 -5.06 4.44
C VAL A 5 -11.42 -4.28 5.65
N ASP A 6 -11.04 -4.73 6.84
CA ASP A 6 -11.39 -4.06 8.09
C ASP A 6 -10.53 -2.79 8.24
N MET A 7 -11.06 -1.66 7.76
CA MET A 7 -10.42 -0.33 7.83
C MET A 7 -10.15 0.13 9.28
N GLU A 8 -10.84 -0.47 10.25
CA GLU A 8 -10.68 -0.22 11.69
C GLU A 8 -9.54 -1.03 12.31
N SER A 9 -8.95 -1.98 11.58
CA SER A 9 -7.82 -2.76 12.09
C SER A 9 -6.60 -1.86 12.35
N PRO A 10 -5.78 -2.17 13.37
CA PRO A 10 -4.57 -1.39 13.68
C PRO A 10 -3.57 -1.40 12.52
N LEU A 11 -3.60 -2.42 11.68
CA LEU A 11 -2.79 -2.50 10.47
C LEU A 11 -3.31 -1.54 9.39
N ALA A 12 -4.62 -1.56 9.09
CA ALA A 12 -5.23 -0.63 8.15
C ALA A 12 -5.02 0.83 8.57
N GLN A 13 -5.20 1.16 9.85
CA GLN A 13 -4.95 2.51 10.37
C GLN A 13 -3.50 2.96 10.15
N GLN A 14 -2.53 2.07 10.35
CA GLN A 14 -1.12 2.39 10.09
C GLN A 14 -0.81 2.59 8.60
N ILE A 15 -1.46 1.83 7.72
CA ILE A 15 -1.33 1.98 6.27
C ILE A 15 -1.97 3.29 5.81
N ILE A 16 -3.18 3.61 6.30
CA ILE A 16 -3.89 4.87 6.05
C ILE A 16 -3.04 6.08 6.46
N ASP A 17 -2.37 6.00 7.61
CA ASP A 17 -1.47 7.04 8.10
C ASP A 17 -0.29 7.27 7.15
N VAL A 18 0.30 6.21 6.59
CA VAL A 18 1.36 6.33 5.58
C VAL A 18 0.82 6.92 4.28
N ILE A 19 -0.35 6.45 3.82
CA ILE A 19 -1.01 7.00 2.62
C ILE A 19 -1.28 8.49 2.79
N ALA A 20 -1.80 8.92 3.94
CA ALA A 20 -2.06 10.32 4.24
C ALA A 20 -0.78 11.16 4.24
N ARG A 21 0.28 10.65 4.85
CA ARG A 21 1.56 11.35 4.99
C ARG A 21 2.31 11.47 3.66
N GLU A 22 2.53 10.34 2.98
CA GLU A 22 3.30 10.30 1.72
C GLU A 22 2.49 10.86 0.56
N GLY A 23 1.18 10.60 0.53
CA GLY A 23 0.26 11.12 -0.48
C GLY A 23 -0.14 12.58 -0.25
N MET A 24 0.23 13.18 0.89
CA MET A 24 -0.18 14.55 1.27
C MET A 24 -1.70 14.77 1.20
N VAL A 25 -2.48 13.76 1.63
CA VAL A 25 -3.94 13.78 1.61
C VAL A 25 -4.51 13.68 3.03
N ASP A 26 -5.65 14.31 3.26
CA ASP A 26 -6.33 14.23 4.54
C ASP A 26 -6.82 12.80 4.80
N ARG A 27 -6.50 12.26 5.97
CA ARG A 27 -7.00 10.94 6.41
C ARG A 27 -8.52 10.80 6.32
N GLU A 28 -9.24 11.91 6.46
CA GLU A 28 -10.71 11.95 6.42
C GLU A 28 -11.26 11.75 5.01
N LYS A 29 -10.46 12.04 3.98
CA LYS A 29 -10.79 11.77 2.57
C LYS A 29 -10.47 10.33 2.18
N ILE A 30 -9.57 9.68 2.91
CA ILE A 30 -9.17 8.30 2.66
C ILE A 30 -10.32 7.36 3.05
N THR A 31 -11.05 6.89 2.05
CA THR A 31 -12.11 5.89 2.21
C THR A 31 -11.76 4.65 1.40
N ALA A 32 -12.30 3.48 1.76
CA ALA A 32 -12.04 2.24 1.04
C ALA A 32 -12.45 2.34 -0.45
N THR A 33 -13.44 3.17 -0.76
CA THR A 33 -13.93 3.41 -2.12
C THR A 33 -13.21 4.56 -2.85
N ALA A 34 -12.40 5.36 -2.15
CA ALA A 34 -11.68 6.46 -2.76
C ALA A 34 -10.61 5.92 -3.71
N THR A 35 -10.57 6.47 -4.92
CA THR A 35 -9.53 6.16 -5.90
C THR A 35 -8.33 7.07 -5.70
N LEU A 36 -7.18 6.69 -6.28
CA LEU A 36 -6.01 7.57 -6.30
C LEU A 36 -6.38 8.93 -6.94
N GLU A 37 -7.12 8.90 -8.03
CA GLU A 37 -7.59 10.11 -8.72
C GLU A 37 -8.52 10.99 -7.86
N ASP A 38 -9.44 10.39 -7.10
CA ASP A 38 -10.35 11.13 -6.20
C ASP A 38 -9.59 11.82 -5.06
N LEU A 39 -8.51 11.19 -4.60
CA LEU A 39 -7.59 11.74 -3.61
C LEU A 39 -6.59 12.74 -4.21
N GLY A 40 -6.52 12.87 -5.53
CA GLY A 40 -5.52 13.72 -6.21
C GLY A 40 -4.12 13.10 -6.24
N LEU A 41 -4.00 11.79 -6.01
CA LEU A 41 -2.76 11.03 -6.05
C LEU A 41 -2.42 10.60 -7.48
N GLN A 42 -1.13 10.64 -7.80
CA GLN A 42 -0.55 10.22 -9.05
C GLN A 42 0.24 8.92 -8.86
N SER A 43 0.67 8.28 -9.95
CA SER A 43 1.50 7.07 -9.88
C SER A 43 2.83 7.28 -9.14
N ILE A 44 3.35 8.51 -9.07
CA ILE A 44 4.54 8.84 -8.29
C ILE A 44 4.26 8.80 -6.78
N ASP A 45 3.09 9.27 -6.35
CA ASP A 45 2.67 9.24 -4.95
C ASP A 45 2.50 7.80 -4.48
N MET A 46 1.94 6.94 -5.34
CA MET A 46 1.87 5.50 -5.10
C MET A 46 3.24 4.91 -4.78
N VAL A 47 4.30 5.27 -5.53
CA VAL A 47 5.66 4.78 -5.29
C VAL A 47 6.18 5.25 -3.92
N MET A 48 5.91 6.50 -3.54
CA MET A 48 6.31 7.05 -2.24
C MET A 48 5.58 6.36 -1.08
N ILE A 49 4.26 6.17 -1.21
CA ILE A 49 3.42 5.45 -0.25
C ILE A 49 3.95 4.03 -0.04
N LEU A 50 4.20 3.29 -1.13
CA LEU A 50 4.71 1.92 -1.04
C LEU A 50 6.06 1.87 -0.35
N ASN A 51 7.00 2.76 -0.70
CA ASN A 51 8.30 2.84 -0.05
C ASN A 51 8.19 3.17 1.45
N GLY A 52 7.28 4.08 1.83
CA GLY A 52 7.01 4.39 3.24
C GLY A 52 6.42 3.20 4.01
N ILE A 53 5.61 2.37 3.36
CA ILE A 53 5.09 1.12 3.93
C ILE A 53 6.23 0.10 4.08
N GLU A 54 7.06 -0.08 3.05
CA GLU A 54 8.23 -0.97 3.09
C GLU A 54 9.14 -0.65 4.28
N GLU A 55 9.47 0.63 4.48
CA GLU A 55 10.30 1.09 5.59
C GLU A 55 9.61 0.89 6.96
N LYS A 56 8.31 1.17 7.04
CA LYS A 56 7.55 1.07 8.31
C LYS A 56 7.37 -0.37 8.78
N PHE A 57 7.17 -1.30 7.85
CA PHE A 57 6.84 -2.70 8.16
C PHE A 57 8.01 -3.67 7.91
N ASP A 58 9.17 -3.18 7.45
CA ASP A 58 10.35 -3.99 7.11
C ASP A 58 10.02 -5.08 6.06
N ILE A 59 9.17 -4.73 5.08
CA ILE A 59 8.76 -5.61 3.98
C ILE A 59 9.18 -5.02 2.64
N TYR A 60 9.10 -5.85 1.60
CA TYR A 60 9.22 -5.46 0.21
C TYR A 60 7.89 -5.68 -0.51
N VAL A 61 7.40 -4.66 -1.20
CA VAL A 61 6.18 -4.70 -1.98
C VAL A 61 6.56 -4.74 -3.46
N PRO A 62 6.57 -5.93 -4.10
CA PRO A 62 6.91 -6.01 -5.52
C PRO A 62 5.88 -5.24 -6.35
N MET A 63 6.36 -4.40 -7.27
CA MET A 63 5.54 -3.81 -8.34
C MET A 63 5.15 -4.89 -9.36
N ASP A 64 4.24 -5.76 -8.93
CA ASP A 64 3.68 -6.84 -9.73
C ASP A 64 2.26 -6.49 -10.20
N GLU A 65 1.62 -7.41 -10.92
CA GLU A 65 0.26 -7.19 -11.42
C GLU A 65 -0.74 -6.80 -10.32
N SER A 66 -0.58 -7.29 -9.09
CA SER A 66 -1.45 -6.95 -7.96
C SER A 66 -1.41 -5.47 -7.63
N ILE A 67 -0.23 -4.84 -7.69
CA ILE A 67 -0.06 -3.40 -7.46
C ILE A 67 -0.61 -2.59 -8.64
N GLN A 68 -0.45 -3.09 -9.87
CA GLN A 68 -1.02 -2.47 -11.06
C GLN A 68 -2.56 -2.56 -11.10
N LYS A 69 -3.15 -3.55 -10.42
CA LYS A 69 -4.60 -3.74 -10.30
C LYS A 69 -5.25 -2.88 -9.22
N ILE A 70 -4.46 -2.18 -8.40
CA ILE A 70 -4.98 -1.28 -7.38
C ILE A 70 -5.72 -0.12 -8.07
N ALA A 71 -7.00 0.02 -7.76
CA ALA A 71 -7.82 1.13 -8.25
C ALA A 71 -8.21 2.10 -7.12
N ASN A 72 -8.36 1.59 -5.89
CA ASN A 72 -8.81 2.34 -4.73
C ASN A 72 -7.94 2.05 -3.50
N VAL A 73 -8.11 2.86 -2.45
CA VAL A 73 -7.36 2.71 -1.19
C VAL A 73 -7.67 1.37 -0.53
N GLY A 74 -8.90 0.86 -0.63
CA GLY A 74 -9.27 -0.45 -0.10
C GLY A 74 -8.37 -1.56 -0.65
N ASP A 75 -8.10 -1.54 -1.95
CA ASP A 75 -7.18 -2.49 -2.61
C ASP A 75 -5.74 -2.34 -2.09
N VAL A 76 -5.23 -1.10 -1.93
CA VAL A 76 -3.90 -0.85 -1.34
C VAL A 76 -3.80 -1.52 0.03
N ILE A 77 -4.78 -1.24 0.89
CA ILE A 77 -4.79 -1.75 2.27
C ILE A 77 -4.90 -3.27 2.25
N ALA A 78 -5.74 -3.86 1.40
CA ALA A 78 -5.89 -5.31 1.28
C ALA A 78 -4.58 -6.00 0.87
N VAL A 79 -3.92 -5.46 -0.16
CA VAL A 79 -2.67 -6.03 -0.68
C VAL A 79 -1.56 -5.91 0.37
N VAL A 80 -1.40 -4.72 0.96
CA VAL A 80 -0.35 -4.46 1.94
C VAL A 80 -0.59 -5.25 3.22
N SER A 81 -1.82 -5.27 3.74
CA SER A 81 -2.15 -6.06 4.92
C SER A 81 -1.87 -7.54 4.69
N GLY A 82 -2.30 -8.10 3.56
CA GLY A 82 -2.00 -9.48 3.19
C GLY A 82 -0.50 -9.77 3.10
N LEU A 83 0.31 -8.84 2.61
CA LEU A 83 1.77 -8.99 2.57
C LEU A 83 2.38 -8.94 3.97
N VAL A 84 1.98 -8.00 4.82
CA VAL A 84 2.48 -7.89 6.19
C VAL A 84 2.10 -9.13 7.01
N GLU A 85 0.86 -9.59 6.90
CA GLU A 85 0.37 -10.80 7.58
C GLU A 85 1.05 -12.07 7.08
N ALA A 86 1.36 -12.14 5.78
CA ALA A 86 2.13 -13.24 5.20
C ALA A 86 3.62 -13.22 5.59
N GLY A 87 4.09 -12.17 6.28
CA GLY A 87 5.51 -11.97 6.55
C GLY A 87 6.29 -11.76 5.26
N GLY A 88 5.81 -10.82 4.43
CA GLY A 88 6.24 -10.53 3.07
C GLY A 88 7.76 -10.52 2.87
N PRO A 89 8.21 -10.62 1.61
CA PRO A 89 9.63 -10.74 1.31
C PRO A 89 10.39 -9.58 1.96
N LYS A 90 11.47 -9.89 2.67
CA LYS A 90 12.32 -8.84 3.24
C LYS A 90 13.03 -8.10 2.12
N PRO A 91 13.31 -6.79 2.26
CA PRO A 91 14.04 -6.02 1.25
C PRO A 91 15.37 -6.65 0.83
N ASP A 92 16.05 -7.39 1.71
CA ASP A 92 17.29 -8.13 1.41
C ASP A 92 17.11 -9.31 0.43
N ALA A 93 15.88 -9.79 0.24
CA ALA A 93 15.53 -10.86 -0.70
C ALA A 93 15.25 -10.36 -2.12
N LYS A 94 15.46 -9.06 -2.40
CA LYS A 94 15.39 -8.53 -3.76
C LYS A 94 16.30 -9.39 -4.65
N PRO A 95 15.79 -9.99 -5.75
CA PRO A 95 16.68 -10.64 -6.69
C PRO A 95 17.67 -9.57 -7.18
N GLN A 96 18.95 -9.74 -6.81
CA GLN A 96 20.06 -8.98 -7.37
C GLN A 96 20.16 -9.37 -8.85
N GLY A 97 19.31 -8.81 -9.70
CA GLY A 97 19.05 -9.42 -10.98
C GLY A 97 18.04 -8.72 -11.88
N GLN A 98 18.03 -7.38 -11.91
CA GLN A 98 17.67 -6.70 -13.16
C GLN A 98 18.80 -5.74 -13.53
N THR A 99 19.94 -6.34 -13.86
CA THR A 99 20.78 -5.82 -14.95
C THR A 99 19.97 -5.99 -16.23
N ILE A 100 19.42 -4.90 -16.75
CA ILE A 100 19.58 -4.42 -18.14
C ILE A 100 18.82 -3.10 -18.33
#